data_AF-A0A7X5SCJ1-F1
#
_entry.id   AF-A0A7X5SCJ1-F1
#
_cell.length_a   1.000
_cell.length_b   1.000
_cell.length_c   1.000
_cell.angle_alpha   90.00
_cell.angle_beta   90.00
_cell.angle_gamma   90.00
#
_symmetry.space_group_name_H-M   'P 1'
#
loop_
_entity.id
_entity.type
_entity.pdbx_description
1 polymer ?
#
loop_
_entity_poly.entity_id
_entity_poly.type
_entity_poly.pdbx_seq_one_letter_code
_entity_poly.pdbx_strand_id
1 'polypeptide(L)'
;QYPTRELASERLLYVVISTQGEGDPPDDAIGLVEFLASRRAPKLPELKYAVLGLGDSSYADFCGIARRIDDRLAELGGSRVQPRGEADLDIDSV
;
A
#
# COMPACT_ATOMS: atom_id res chain seq x y z
N GLN A 1 -6.56 8.35 11.25
CA GLN A 1 -6.64 8.27 9.77
C GLN A 1 -5.59 9.21 9.16
N TYR A 2 -4.98 8.81 8.04
CA TYR A 2 -3.92 9.56 7.37
C TYR A 2 -4.43 10.88 6.73
N PRO A 3 -3.74 12.03 6.88
CA PRO A 3 -4.15 13.29 6.27
C PRO A 3 -3.84 13.33 4.77
N THR A 4 -4.77 12.83 3.95
CA THR A 4 -4.59 12.68 2.48
C THR A 4 -4.19 13.95 1.72
N ARG A 5 -4.48 15.14 2.28
CA ARG A 5 -4.07 16.43 1.71
C ARG A 5 -2.56 16.66 1.76
N GLU A 6 -1.86 16.02 2.69
CA GLU A 6 -0.41 16.17 2.88
C GLU A 6 0.40 15.30 1.92
N LEU A 7 -0.23 14.28 1.29
CA LEU A 7 0.44 13.34 0.41
C LEU A 7 1.23 14.01 -0.73
N ALA A 8 0.74 15.14 -1.27
CA ALA A 8 1.41 15.86 -2.35
C ALA A 8 2.75 16.49 -1.93
N SER A 9 2.93 16.76 -0.64
CA SER A 9 4.16 17.34 -0.07
C SER A 9 5.12 16.30 0.49
N GLU A 10 4.71 15.04 0.57
CA GLU A 10 5.55 13.97 1.10
C GLU A 10 6.74 13.68 0.19
N ARG A 11 7.90 13.46 0.81
CA ARG A 11 9.13 13.08 0.11
C ARG A 11 9.46 11.60 0.26
N LEU A 12 9.00 10.99 1.35
CA LEU A 12 9.26 9.61 1.69
C LEU A 12 8.05 9.00 2.38
N LEU A 13 7.53 7.90 1.85
CA LEU A 13 6.39 7.17 2.42
C LEU A 13 6.71 5.68 2.54
N TYR A 14 6.58 5.14 3.75
CA TYR A 14 6.58 3.70 3.98
C TYR A 14 5.17 3.24 4.31
N VAL A 15 4.66 2.26 3.56
CA VAL A 15 3.34 1.67 3.79
C VAL A 15 3.53 0.25 4.28
N VAL A 16 2.97 -0.05 5.45
CA VAL A 16 2.83 -1.42 5.95
C VAL A 16 1.33 -1.67 6.07
N ILE A 17 0.82 -2.66 5.33
CA ILE A 17 -0.62 -2.88 5.23
C ILE A 17 -0.96 -4.36 5.11
N SER A 18 -1.97 -4.79 5.86
CA SER A 18 -2.53 -6.13 5.72
C SER A 18 -3.63 -6.17 4.66
N THR A 19 -3.96 -7.37 4.19
CA THR A 19 -5.18 -7.63 3.41
C THR A 19 -6.14 -8.42 4.28
N GLN A 20 -7.42 -8.04 4.33
CA GLN A 20 -8.45 -8.66 5.15
C GLN A 20 -9.49 -9.39 4.28
N GLY A 21 -10.04 -10.48 4.82
CA GLY A 21 -11.13 -11.23 4.20
C GLY A 21 -10.85 -11.61 2.75
N GLU A 22 -11.72 -11.14 1.85
CA GLU A 22 -11.70 -11.46 0.42
C GLU A 22 -10.86 -10.49 -0.42
N GLY A 23 -9.93 -9.74 0.18
CA GLY A 23 -9.07 -8.79 -0.52
C GLY A 23 -9.34 -7.31 -0.20
N ASP A 24 -9.91 -7.04 0.98
CA ASP A 24 -10.25 -5.71 1.46
C ASP A 24 -9.13 -5.08 2.30
N PRO A 25 -9.01 -3.75 2.34
CA PRO A 25 -8.08 -3.09 3.25
C PRO A 25 -8.62 -3.11 4.70
N PRO A 26 -7.75 -2.95 5.70
CA PRO A 26 -8.19 -2.70 7.08
C PRO A 26 -9.12 -1.49 7.18
N ASP A 27 -10.09 -1.54 8.08
CA ASP A 27 -11.08 -0.47 8.29
C ASP A 27 -10.44 0.93 8.39
N ASP A 28 -9.36 1.05 9.14
CA ASP A 28 -8.62 2.30 9.35
C ASP A 28 -7.89 2.81 8.09
N ALA A 29 -7.67 1.93 7.11
CA ALA A 29 -6.96 2.20 5.87
C ALA A 29 -7.89 2.43 4.66
N ILE A 30 -9.19 2.08 4.74
CA ILE A 30 -10.18 2.22 3.65
C ILE A 30 -10.07 3.61 3.01
N GLY A 31 -10.10 4.67 3.82
CA GLY A 31 -10.07 6.04 3.31
C GLY A 31 -8.78 6.40 2.54
N LEU A 32 -7.63 5.84 2.91
CA LEU A 32 -6.37 6.02 2.18
C LEU A 32 -6.39 5.26 0.86
N VAL A 33 -6.82 3.99 0.88
CA VAL A 33 -6.87 3.13 -0.31
C VAL A 33 -7.80 3.72 -1.36
N GLU A 34 -9.01 4.12 -0.95
CA GLU A 34 -9.97 4.79 -1.84
C GLU A 34 -9.44 6.13 -2.36
N PHE A 35 -8.78 6.91 -1.52
CA PHE A 35 -8.18 8.18 -1.95
C PHE A 35 -7.14 7.96 -3.04
N LEU A 36 -6.20 7.03 -2.83
CA LEU A 36 -5.16 6.67 -3.80
C LEU A 36 -5.77 6.17 -5.11
N ALA A 37 -6.78 5.31 -5.05
CA ALA A 37 -7.48 4.79 -6.23
C ALA A 37 -8.29 5.86 -6.98
N SER A 38 -8.70 6.93 -6.32
CA SER A 38 -9.52 7.98 -6.92
C SER A 38 -8.76 8.89 -7.89
N ARG A 39 -9.52 9.66 -8.69
CA ARG A 39 -8.98 10.75 -9.53
C ARG A 39 -8.49 11.96 -8.74
N ARG A 40 -8.75 12.02 -7.42
CA ARG A 40 -8.31 13.11 -6.54
C ARG A 40 -6.87 12.93 -6.06
N ALA A 41 -6.30 11.73 -6.20
CA ALA A 41 -4.92 11.48 -5.86
C ALA A 41 -4.00 12.38 -6.72
N PRO A 42 -3.11 13.17 -6.10
CA PRO A 42 -2.21 14.05 -6.83
C PRO A 42 -1.13 13.23 -7.55
N LYS A 43 -0.46 13.86 -8.53
CA LYS A 43 0.81 13.32 -9.04
C LYS A 43 1.89 13.47 -7.96
N LEU A 44 2.78 12.47 -7.88
CA LEU A 44 3.76 12.30 -6.81
C LEU A 44 5.20 12.17 -7.37
N PRO A 45 5.66 13.06 -8.28
CA PRO A 45 6.94 12.91 -8.95
C PRO A 45 8.15 13.00 -8.00
N GLU A 46 7.98 13.61 -6.83
CA GLU A 46 9.03 13.79 -5.83
C GLU A 46 8.97 12.75 -4.70
N LEU A 47 7.95 11.88 -4.70
CA LEU A 47 7.76 10.90 -3.65
C LEU A 47 8.64 9.68 -3.88
N LYS A 48 9.42 9.34 -2.86
CA LYS A 48 10.03 8.01 -2.73
C LYS A 48 9.17 7.14 -1.83
N TYR A 49 8.99 5.87 -2.16
CA TYR A 49 8.16 5.01 -1.32
C TYR A 49 8.59 3.54 -1.29
N ALA A 50 8.17 2.82 -0.25
CA ALA A 50 8.23 1.36 -0.17
C ALA A 50 6.93 0.83 0.44
N VAL A 51 6.53 -0.37 0.01
CA VAL A 51 5.32 -1.05 0.49
C VAL A 51 5.69 -2.44 1.00
N LEU A 52 5.24 -2.77 2.21
CA LEU A 52 5.26 -4.11 2.79
C LEU A 52 3.82 -4.58 3.00
N GLY A 53 3.43 -5.62 2.27
CA GLY A 53 2.17 -6.32 2.47
C GLY A 53 2.31 -7.36 3.56
N LEU A 54 1.29 -7.44 4.44
CA LEU A 54 1.12 -8.54 5.39
C LEU A 54 -0.08 -9.38 4.91
N GLY A 55 0.11 -10.67 4.71
CA GLY A 55 -0.93 -11.52 4.18
C GLY A 55 -0.72 -12.98 4.52
N ASP A 56 -1.66 -13.81 4.09
CA ASP A 56 -1.63 -15.26 4.23
C ASP A 56 -1.80 -15.87 2.84
N SER A 57 -0.80 -16.64 2.38
CA SER A 57 -0.82 -17.22 1.02
C SER A 57 -1.87 -18.31 0.84
N SER A 58 -2.53 -18.78 1.90
CA SER A 58 -3.70 -19.66 1.80
C SER A 58 -4.94 -18.95 1.24
N TYR A 59 -4.98 -17.61 1.29
CA TYR A 59 -6.04 -16.80 0.71
C TYR A 59 -5.75 -16.46 -0.75
N ALA A 60 -6.81 -16.42 -1.57
CA ALA A 60 -6.69 -16.20 -3.01
C ALA A 60 -6.06 -14.82 -3.37
N ASP A 61 -6.35 -13.77 -2.59
CA ASP A 61 -5.78 -12.43 -2.79
C ASP A 61 -4.68 -12.11 -1.76
N PHE A 62 -3.71 -13.02 -1.61
CA PHE A 62 -2.52 -12.84 -0.76
C PHE A 62 -1.89 -11.46 -0.98
N CYS A 63 -1.80 -10.58 0.03
CA CYS A 63 -1.23 -9.23 -0.11
C CYS A 63 -1.85 -8.32 -1.20
N GLY A 64 -3.11 -8.56 -1.61
CA GLY A 64 -3.77 -7.82 -2.69
C GLY A 64 -3.80 -6.31 -2.54
N ILE A 65 -4.04 -5.82 -1.33
CA ILE A 65 -4.09 -4.38 -1.06
C ILE A 65 -2.72 -3.73 -1.20
N ALA A 66 -1.66 -4.41 -0.74
CA ALA A 66 -0.30 -3.92 -0.88
C ALA A 66 0.10 -3.79 -2.35
N ARG A 67 -0.28 -4.76 -3.21
CA ARG A 67 -0.08 -4.66 -4.67
C ARG A 67 -0.76 -3.43 -5.25
N ARG A 68 -2.05 -3.25 -4.95
CA ARG A 68 -2.85 -2.13 -5.47
C ARG A 68 -2.27 -0.78 -5.07
N ILE A 69 -1.80 -0.63 -3.84
CA ILE A 69 -1.17 0.61 -3.37
C ILE A 69 0.18 0.85 -4.05
N ASP A 70 1.04 -0.17 -4.10
CA ASP A 70 2.36 -0.08 -4.73
C ASP A 70 2.24 0.34 -6.21
N ASP A 71 1.41 -0.36 -6.98
CA ASP A 71 1.17 -0.04 -8.39
C ASP A 71 0.60 1.37 -8.54
N ARG A 72 -0.36 1.74 -7.70
CA ARG A 72 -0.97 3.06 -7.76
C ARG A 72 0.01 4.18 -7.46
N LEU A 73 0.88 4.02 -6.47
CA LEU A 73 1.91 5.03 -6.16
C LEU A 73 2.89 5.20 -7.34
N ALA A 74 3.23 4.11 -8.05
CA ALA A 74 4.01 4.20 -9.28
C ALA A 74 3.28 4.94 -10.41
N GLU A 75 1.99 4.65 -10.65
CA GLU A 75 1.17 5.34 -11.65
C GLU A 75 1.03 6.85 -11.38
N LEU A 76 1.04 7.24 -10.11
CA LEU A 76 1.02 8.63 -9.68
C LEU A 76 2.39 9.32 -9.87
N GLY A 77 3.44 8.58 -10.18
CA GLY A 77 4.79 9.11 -10.45
C GLY A 77 5.79 8.93 -9.31
N GLY A 78 5.40 8.22 -8.24
CA GLY A 78 6.30 7.90 -7.14
C GLY A 78 7.41 6.93 -7.56
N SER A 79 8.56 7.03 -6.90
CA SER A 79 9.73 6.18 -7.13
C SER A 79 9.89 5.15 -6.01
N ARG A 80 9.92 3.85 -6.36
CA ARG A 80 10.17 2.77 -5.40
C ARG A 80 11.59 2.86 -4.85
N VAL A 81 11.76 2.84 -3.53
CA VAL A 81 13.08 2.70 -2.88
C VAL A 81 13.53 1.24 -2.83
N GLN A 82 12.56 0.32 -2.80
CA GLN A 82 12.77 -1.12 -2.83
C GLN A 82 11.57 -1.77 -3.52
N PRO A 83 11.73 -2.95 -4.16
CA PRO A 83 10.58 -3.75 -4.58
C PRO A 83 9.63 -3.99 -3.40
N ARG A 84 8.33 -4.04 -3.69
CA ARG A 84 7.31 -4.38 -2.70
C ARG A 84 7.66 -5.69 -2.00
N GLY A 85 7.60 -5.70 -0.68
CA GLY A 85 7.67 -6.92 0.12
C GLY A 85 6.28 -7.51 0.32
N GLU A 86 6.18 -8.83 0.34
CA GLU A 86 4.96 -9.57 0.67
C GLU A 86 5.35 -10.57 1.78
N ALA A 87 4.92 -10.29 3.01
CA ALA A 87 5.19 -11.12 4.17
C ALA A 87 4.02 -12.07 4.40
N ASP A 88 4.32 -13.36 4.37
CA ASP A 88 3.38 -14.43 4.67
C ASP A 88 3.26 -14.63 6.19
N LEU A 89 2.07 -15.01 6.66
CA LEU A 89 1.84 -15.40 8.06
C LEU A 89 2.43 -16.77 8.38
N ASP A 90 2.70 -17.59 7.35
CA ASP A 90 3.47 -18.82 7.49
C ASP A 90 4.95 -18.51 7.73
N ILE A 91 5.24 -18.06 8.95
CA ILE A 91 6.59 -17.89 9.47
C ILE A 91 6.86 -19.11 10.33
N ASP A 92 7.80 -19.95 9.89
CA ASP A 92 8.38 -21.00 10.74
C ASP A 92 8.83 -20.34 12.05
N SER A 93 8.18 -20.72 13.16
CA SER A 93 8.57 -20.21 14.47
C SER A 93 10.00 -20.70 14.77
N VAL A 94 10.93 -19.76 14.92
CA VAL A 94 12.31 -20.03 15.37
C VAL A 94 12.33 -20.42 16.84
#